data_AF-A0A261ARY9-F1
#
_entry.id   AF-A0A261ARY9-F1
#
_cell.length_a   1.000
_cell.length_b   1.000
_cell.length_c   1.000
_cell.angle_alpha   90.00
_cell.angle_beta   90.00
_cell.angle_gamma   90.00
#
_symmetry.space_group_name_H-M   'P 1'
#
loop_
_entity.id
_entity.type
_entity.pdbx_description
1 polymer ?
#
loop_
_entity_poly.entity_id
_entity_poly.type
_entity_poly.pdbx_seq_one_letter_code
_entity_poly.pdbx_strand_id
1 'polypeptide(L)'
;MSGIFGVIVSGRTPIEVLPVSDSEFSCEIVNADSINHVVVFLTGAQPFPDGIGGSVYIRWPTTDGGNWHYLGFICNQKPSAIFKVAQSTLVEFAEKMIRNLINHTESFTQRLPDPATGRTQEYIPVTAFQSWYNSFSRRFQANPYFWRALNN
;
A
#
# COMPACT_ATOMS: atom_id res chain seq x y z
N MET A 1 -1.28 -31.47 6.14
CA MET A 1 -2.54 -30.99 6.75
C MET A 1 -3.04 -29.80 5.95
N SER A 2 -3.95 -29.99 4.99
CA SER A 2 -4.57 -28.88 4.25
C SER A 2 -5.95 -28.58 4.82
N GLY A 3 -6.44 -27.34 4.65
CA GLY A 3 -7.81 -26.96 5.01
C GLY A 3 -8.07 -26.64 6.49
N ILE A 4 -7.04 -26.41 7.33
CA ILE A 4 -7.24 -25.94 8.72
C ILE A 4 -7.60 -24.45 8.77
N PHE A 5 -7.01 -23.66 7.89
CA PHE A 5 -7.19 -22.22 7.81
C PHE A 5 -7.89 -21.84 6.51
N GLY A 6 -8.78 -20.85 6.61
CA GLY A 6 -9.38 -20.17 5.47
C GLY A 6 -9.00 -18.70 5.47
N VAL A 7 -8.80 -18.16 4.27
CA VAL A 7 -8.59 -16.73 4.06
C VAL A 7 -9.67 -16.22 3.12
N ILE A 8 -10.35 -15.14 3.50
CA ILE A 8 -11.29 -14.42 2.63
C ILE A 8 -10.78 -13.02 2.44
N VAL A 9 -10.65 -12.62 1.18
CA VAL A 9 -10.41 -11.23 0.79
C VAL A 9 -11.75 -10.61 0.43
N SER A 10 -12.00 -9.38 0.89
CA SER A 10 -13.25 -8.68 0.58
C SER A 10 -13.55 -8.68 -0.92
N GLY A 11 -14.72 -9.19 -1.30
CA GLY A 11 -15.18 -9.25 -2.70
C GLY A 11 -14.57 -10.38 -3.54
N ARG A 12 -13.92 -11.38 -2.93
CA ARG A 12 -13.30 -12.51 -3.64
C ARG A 12 -13.75 -13.85 -3.09
N THR A 13 -13.51 -14.90 -3.87
CA THR A 13 -13.69 -16.28 -3.43
C THR A 13 -12.75 -16.62 -2.27
N PRO A 14 -13.15 -17.52 -1.35
CA PRO A 14 -12.25 -18.02 -0.32
C PRO A 14 -10.98 -18.61 -0.91
N ILE A 15 -9.85 -18.34 -0.27
CA ILE A 15 -8.53 -18.83 -0.64
C ILE A 15 -8.14 -19.93 0.35
N GLU A 16 -7.76 -21.08 -0.18
CA GLU A 16 -7.20 -22.16 0.62
C GLU A 16 -5.76 -21.84 1.02
N VAL A 17 -5.42 -22.09 2.28
CA VAL A 17 -4.06 -21.87 2.78
C VAL A 17 -3.28 -23.17 2.69
N LEU A 18 -2.09 -23.10 2.07
CA LEU A 18 -1.21 -24.23 1.85
C LEU A 18 -0.16 -24.32 2.96
N PRO A 19 0.16 -25.53 3.45
CA PRO A 19 1.26 -25.72 4.40
C PRO A 19 2.60 -25.47 3.71
N VAL A 20 3.48 -24.71 4.39
CA VAL A 20 4.87 -24.46 3.97
C VAL A 20 5.83 -25.28 4.84
N SER A 21 5.52 -25.39 6.12
CA SER A 21 6.21 -26.24 7.09
C SER A 21 5.20 -26.83 8.09
N ASP A 22 5.67 -27.49 9.15
CA ASP A 22 4.79 -28.11 10.15
C ASP A 22 3.96 -27.08 10.94
N SER A 23 4.45 -25.84 11.07
CA SER A 23 3.82 -24.76 11.83
C SER A 23 3.53 -23.51 10.99
N GLU A 24 3.93 -23.49 9.72
CA GLU A 24 3.76 -22.33 8.84
C GLU A 24 2.87 -22.66 7.65
N PHE A 25 1.99 -21.71 7.35
CA PHE A 25 1.01 -21.81 6.29
C PHE A 25 1.03 -20.52 5.49
N SER A 26 0.91 -20.61 4.17
CA SER A 26 0.89 -19.44 3.29
C SER A 26 -0.13 -19.58 2.17
N CYS A 27 -0.57 -18.44 1.66
CA CYS A 27 -1.40 -18.34 0.47
C CYS A 27 -1.00 -17.09 -0.31
N GLU A 28 -1.19 -17.10 -1.62
CA GLU A 28 -0.95 -15.95 -2.47
C GLU A 28 -2.25 -15.19 -2.74
N ILE A 29 -2.23 -13.87 -2.57
CA ILE A 29 -3.34 -12.99 -2.92
C ILE A 29 -2.99 -12.27 -4.22
N VAL A 30 -3.51 -12.77 -5.34
CA VAL A 30 -3.31 -12.16 -6.66
C VAL A 30 -3.96 -10.77 -6.72
N ASN A 31 -3.41 -9.79 -7.44
CA ASN A 31 -3.97 -8.43 -7.56
C ASN A 31 -4.18 -7.71 -6.21
N ALA A 32 -3.18 -7.74 -5.33
CA ALA A 32 -3.28 -7.22 -3.96
C ALA A 32 -3.54 -5.69 -3.88
N ASP A 33 -3.33 -4.91 -4.93
CA ASP A 33 -3.44 -3.43 -4.95
C ASP A 33 -4.83 -2.84 -4.66
N SER A 34 -5.84 -3.71 -4.61
CA SER A 34 -7.27 -3.38 -4.42
C SER A 34 -7.85 -3.91 -3.11
N ILE A 35 -7.04 -4.62 -2.31
CA ILE A 35 -7.56 -5.29 -1.10
C ILE A 35 -7.61 -4.31 0.06
N ASN A 36 -8.77 -4.25 0.71
CA ASN A 36 -8.97 -3.38 1.87
C ASN A 36 -9.00 -4.18 3.18
N HIS A 37 -9.66 -5.34 3.14
CA HIS A 37 -9.86 -6.20 4.29
C HIS A 37 -9.55 -7.66 3.94
N VAL A 38 -8.85 -8.31 4.86
CA VAL A 38 -8.55 -9.74 4.82
C VAL A 38 -9.12 -10.35 6.10
N VAL A 39 -9.87 -11.43 5.93
CA VAL A 39 -10.42 -12.23 7.02
C VAL A 39 -9.64 -13.53 7.06
N VAL A 40 -9.15 -13.89 8.24
CA VAL A 40 -8.48 -15.16 8.49
C VAL A 40 -9.27 -15.90 9.56
N PHE A 41 -9.52 -17.19 9.33
CA PHE A 41 -10.33 -18.00 10.24
C PHE A 41 -9.91 -19.47 10.24
N LEU A 42 -10.24 -20.16 11.34
CA LEU A 42 -10.23 -21.61 11.44
C LEU A 42 -11.45 -22.18 10.73
N THR A 43 -11.26 -23.18 9.87
CA THR A 43 -12.36 -23.87 9.18
C THR A 43 -13.21 -24.74 10.11
N GLY A 44 -12.69 -25.05 11.31
CA GLY A 44 -13.30 -25.97 12.26
C GLY A 44 -12.94 -27.45 12.02
N ALA A 45 -12.15 -27.76 10.98
CA ALA A 45 -11.69 -29.12 10.73
C ALA A 45 -10.79 -29.65 11.85
N GLN A 46 -9.94 -28.78 12.42
CA GLN A 46 -9.05 -29.11 13.52
C GLN A 46 -8.82 -27.87 14.40
N PRO A 47 -8.92 -27.98 15.74
CA PRO A 47 -8.54 -26.91 16.64
C PRO A 47 -7.00 -26.80 16.75
N PHE A 48 -6.50 -25.65 17.20
CA PHE A 48 -5.10 -25.53 17.60
C PHE A 48 -4.78 -26.48 18.76
N PRO A 49 -3.55 -27.00 18.86
CA PRO A 49 -3.07 -27.69 20.05
C PRO A 49 -3.16 -26.79 21.29
N ASP A 50 -3.26 -27.40 22.47
CA ASP A 50 -3.39 -26.67 23.73
C ASP A 50 -2.22 -25.72 23.95
N GLY A 51 -2.53 -24.48 24.32
CA GLY A 51 -1.55 -23.42 24.55
C GLY A 51 -0.96 -22.79 23.28
N ILE A 52 -1.41 -23.19 22.08
CA ILE A 52 -0.92 -22.65 20.80
C ILE A 52 -1.98 -21.77 20.13
N GLY A 53 -1.52 -20.73 19.43
CA GLY A 53 -2.31 -19.92 18.51
C GLY A 53 -1.53 -19.62 17.23
N GLY A 54 -2.20 -19.02 16.25
CA GLY A 54 -1.60 -18.64 14.98
C GLY A 54 -1.35 -17.13 14.92
N SER A 55 -0.12 -16.73 14.65
CA SER A 55 0.23 -15.36 14.28
C SER A 55 0.01 -15.14 12.79
N VAL A 56 -0.66 -14.04 12.42
CA VAL A 56 -0.99 -13.70 11.04
C VAL A 56 -0.08 -12.58 10.56
N TYR A 57 0.57 -12.80 9.42
CA TYR A 57 1.43 -11.83 8.75
C TYR A 57 0.96 -11.58 7.31
N ILE A 58 1.25 -10.40 6.80
CA ILE A 58 1.08 -10.06 5.38
C ILE A 58 2.36 -9.46 4.82
N ARG A 59 2.65 -9.72 3.56
CA ARG A 59 3.77 -9.16 2.84
C ARG A 59 3.28 -8.63 1.49
N TRP A 60 3.68 -7.41 1.18
CA TRP A 60 3.39 -6.78 -0.11
C TRP A 60 4.52 -7.07 -1.11
N PRO A 61 4.21 -7.22 -2.40
CA PRO A 61 5.24 -7.33 -3.42
C PRO A 61 5.97 -5.98 -3.54
N THR A 62 7.22 -5.92 -3.11
CA THR A 62 8.12 -4.79 -3.35
C THR A 62 9.36 -5.24 -4.09
N THR A 63 10.04 -4.33 -4.79
CA THR A 63 11.28 -4.59 -5.56
C THR A 63 12.37 -5.30 -4.74
N ASP A 64 12.47 -5.03 -3.44
CA ASP A 64 13.47 -5.61 -2.54
C ASP A 64 12.97 -6.87 -1.82
N GLY A 65 11.94 -7.53 -2.35
CA GLY A 65 11.29 -8.65 -1.70
C GLY A 65 10.29 -8.22 -0.63
N GLY A 66 10.53 -7.17 0.15
CA GLY A 66 9.54 -6.62 1.07
C GLY A 66 9.41 -7.38 2.39
N ASN A 67 8.99 -6.65 3.41
CA ASN A 67 8.97 -7.15 4.78
C ASN A 67 7.62 -7.78 5.15
N TRP A 68 7.66 -8.77 6.05
CA TRP A 68 6.47 -9.31 6.68
C TRP A 68 5.97 -8.35 7.75
N HIS A 69 4.70 -7.97 7.67
CA HIS A 69 4.01 -7.13 8.63
C HIS A 69 3.08 -7.98 9.48
N TYR A 70 3.24 -7.88 10.81
CA TYR A 70 2.33 -8.53 11.76
C TYR A 70 0.96 -7.85 11.74
N LEU A 71 -0.09 -8.64 11.53
CA LEU A 71 -1.48 -8.16 11.54
C LEU A 71 -2.20 -8.45 12.85
N GLY A 72 -1.88 -9.59 13.49
CA GLY A 72 -2.53 -10.03 14.71
C GLY A 72 -2.46 -11.55 14.87
N PHE A 73 -3.43 -12.10 15.59
CA PHE A 73 -3.46 -13.53 15.92
C PHE A 73 -4.88 -14.10 15.92
N ILE A 74 -4.95 -15.42 15.77
CA ILE A 74 -6.15 -16.26 15.96
C ILE A 74 -5.81 -17.42 16.90
N CYS A 75 -6.80 -17.92 17.63
CA CYS A 75 -6.66 -19.06 18.55
C CYS A 75 -8.01 -19.78 18.73
N ASN A 76 -8.07 -20.85 19.52
CA ASN A 76 -9.32 -21.58 19.76
C ASN A 76 -10.43 -20.70 20.37
N GLN A 77 -10.09 -19.72 21.21
CA GLN A 77 -11.05 -18.77 21.80
C GLN A 77 -11.41 -17.61 20.86
N LYS A 78 -10.57 -17.35 19.85
CA LYS A 78 -10.77 -16.33 18.82
C LYS A 78 -10.48 -16.95 17.45
N PRO A 79 -11.41 -17.77 16.94
CA PRO A 79 -11.16 -18.61 15.77
C PRO A 79 -11.11 -17.81 14.46
N SER A 80 -11.51 -16.53 14.47
CA SER A 80 -11.47 -15.66 13.31
C SER A 80 -11.07 -14.22 13.67
N ALA A 81 -10.48 -13.53 12.69
CA ALA A 81 -10.12 -12.13 12.80
C ALA A 81 -10.21 -11.44 11.43
N ILE A 82 -10.57 -10.16 11.45
CA ILE A 82 -10.62 -9.29 10.27
C ILE A 82 -9.50 -8.27 10.40
N PHE A 83 -8.70 -8.13 9.35
CA PHE A 83 -7.56 -7.24 9.28
C PHE A 83 -7.75 -6.22 8.18
N LYS A 84 -7.59 -4.94 8.51
CA LYS A 84 -7.51 -3.88 7.51
C LYS A 84 -6.10 -3.90 6.92
N VAL A 85 -6.02 -4.22 5.64
CA VAL A 85 -4.77 -4.39 4.90
C VAL A 85 -4.63 -3.38 3.78
N ALA A 86 -5.54 -2.42 3.66
CA ALA A 86 -5.28 -1.27 2.80
C ALA A 86 -3.94 -0.65 3.25
N GLN A 87 -2.89 -0.85 2.43
CA GLN A 87 -1.64 -0.11 2.54
C GLN A 87 -2.02 1.37 2.59
N SER A 88 -1.29 2.20 3.34
CA SER A 88 -1.61 3.62 3.47
C SER A 88 -1.43 4.31 2.11
N THR A 89 -2.39 4.11 1.21
CA THR A 89 -2.52 4.69 -0.12
C THR A 89 -2.40 6.20 -0.02
N LEU A 90 -2.77 6.77 1.12
CA LEU A 90 -2.61 8.18 1.44
C LEU A 90 -1.15 8.61 1.57
N VAL A 91 -0.29 7.82 2.21
CA VAL A 91 1.14 8.16 2.37
C VAL A 91 1.83 8.06 1.00
N GLU A 92 1.63 6.94 0.29
CA GLU A 92 2.19 6.77 -1.05
C GLU A 92 1.67 7.84 -2.03
N PHE A 93 0.37 8.14 -1.96
CA PHE A 93 -0.24 9.25 -2.70
C PHE A 93 0.46 10.57 -2.35
N ALA A 94 0.58 10.93 -1.07
CA ALA A 94 1.19 12.19 -0.66
C ALA A 94 2.64 12.30 -1.15
N GLU A 95 3.44 11.24 -1.02
CA GLU A 95 4.84 11.19 -1.49
C GLU A 95 4.93 11.37 -3.01
N LYS A 96 4.16 10.59 -3.78
CA LYS A 96 4.13 10.69 -5.25
C LYS A 96 3.65 12.06 -5.71
N MET A 97 2.66 12.62 -5.03
CA MET A 97 2.12 13.94 -5.36
C MET A 97 3.10 15.06 -5.07
N ILE A 98 3.76 15.05 -3.92
CA ILE A 98 4.78 16.05 -3.56
C ILE A 98 5.96 15.97 -4.52
N ARG A 99 6.44 14.76 -4.83
CA ARG A 99 7.52 14.56 -5.82
C ARG A 99 7.13 15.09 -7.19
N ASN A 100 5.91 14.78 -7.65
CA ASN A 100 5.42 15.29 -8.92
C ASN A 100 5.34 16.83 -8.96
N LEU A 101 4.91 17.44 -7.85
CA LEU A 101 4.89 18.90 -7.72
C LEU A 101 6.31 19.48 -7.81
N ILE A 102 7.25 18.95 -7.03
CA ILE A 102 8.64 19.41 -7.01
C ILE A 102 9.23 19.33 -8.42
N ASN A 103 9.15 18.15 -9.07
CA ASN A 103 9.67 17.94 -10.42
C ASN A 103 9.06 18.91 -11.44
N HIS A 104 7.76 19.22 -11.32
CA HIS A 104 7.11 20.21 -12.17
C HIS A 104 7.63 21.61 -11.86
N THR A 105 7.66 22.04 -10.61
CA THR A 105 8.13 23.39 -10.25
C THR A 105 9.60 23.61 -10.62
N GLU A 106 10.44 22.58 -10.48
CA GLU A 106 11.84 22.59 -10.89
C GLU A 106 11.97 22.85 -12.39
N SER A 107 11.10 22.30 -13.24
CA SER A 107 11.12 22.55 -14.69
C SER A 107 10.79 23.99 -15.07
N PHE A 108 10.21 24.78 -14.16
CA PHE A 108 9.92 26.20 -14.36
C PHE A 108 10.96 27.12 -13.69
N THR A 109 12.00 26.56 -13.10
CA THR A 109 13.05 27.34 -12.42
C THR A 109 13.77 28.24 -13.42
N GLN A 110 13.83 29.53 -13.09
CA GLN A 110 14.55 30.53 -13.85
C GLN A 110 15.71 31.07 -13.03
N ARG A 111 16.85 31.25 -13.68
CA ARG A 111 18.05 31.84 -13.08
C ARG A 111 18.06 33.33 -13.39
N LEU A 112 17.83 34.15 -12.37
CA LEU A 112 17.80 35.59 -12.50
C LEU A 112 18.88 36.22 -11.61
N PRO A 113 19.54 37.30 -12.05
CA PRO A 113 20.45 38.05 -11.20
C PRO A 113 19.68 38.78 -10.10
N ASP A 114 20.11 38.61 -8.85
CA ASP A 114 19.59 39.34 -7.70
C ASP A 114 19.99 40.84 -7.82
N PRO A 115 19.01 41.76 -7.86
CA PRO A 115 19.27 43.20 -7.95
C PRO A 115 20.12 43.76 -6.80
N ALA A 116 20.09 43.12 -5.61
CA ALA A 116 20.78 43.60 -4.42
C ALA A 116 22.23 43.09 -4.33
N THR A 117 22.49 41.87 -4.80
CA THR A 117 23.78 41.20 -4.61
C THR A 117 24.53 40.91 -5.92
N GLY A 118 23.87 41.05 -7.07
CA GLY A 118 24.42 40.69 -8.39
C GLY A 118 24.62 39.18 -8.58
N ARG A 119 24.22 38.34 -7.62
CA ARG A 119 24.38 36.89 -7.69
C ARG A 119 23.20 36.29 -8.44
N THR A 120 23.47 35.30 -9.28
CA THR A 120 22.39 34.52 -9.92
C THR A 120 21.70 33.65 -8.88
N GLN A 121 20.39 33.83 -8.74
CA GLN A 121 19.53 33.03 -7.86
C GLN A 121 18.45 32.33 -8.68
N GLU A 122 18.01 31.17 -8.17
CA GLU A 122 16.96 30.36 -8.76
C GLU A 122 15.59 30.82 -8.23
N TYR A 123 14.69 31.14 -9.15
CA TYR A 123 13.33 31.59 -8.87
C TYR A 123 12.33 30.67 -9.54
N ILE A 124 11.27 30.34 -8.81
CA ILE A 124 10.14 29.58 -9.34
C ILE A 124 8.98 30.56 -9.53
N PRO A 125 8.45 30.75 -10.75
CA PRO A 125 7.34 31.65 -10.98
C PRO A 125 6.06 31.05 -10.37
N VAL A 126 5.21 31.92 -9.79
CA VAL A 126 3.92 31.51 -9.19
C VAL A 126 3.02 30.80 -10.21
N THR A 127 3.15 31.13 -11.50
CA THR A 127 2.42 30.49 -12.60
C THR A 127 2.71 28.99 -12.71
N ALA A 128 3.89 28.51 -12.26
CA ALA A 128 4.22 27.09 -12.22
C ALA A 128 3.27 26.31 -11.30
N PHE A 129 2.99 26.85 -10.11
CA PHE A 129 2.06 26.23 -9.16
C PHE A 129 0.62 26.22 -9.69
N GLN A 130 0.20 27.32 -10.34
CA GLN A 130 -1.13 27.41 -10.94
C GLN A 130 -1.31 26.41 -12.09
N SER A 131 -0.30 26.31 -12.97
CA SER A 131 -0.28 25.34 -14.07
C SER A 131 -0.35 23.89 -13.56
N TRP A 132 0.44 23.57 -12.54
CA TRP A 132 0.43 22.26 -11.91
C TRP A 132 -0.94 21.94 -11.32
N TYR A 133 -1.52 22.85 -10.53
CA TYR A 133 -2.82 22.64 -9.88
C TYR A 133 -3.94 22.40 -10.89
N ASN A 134 -3.97 23.17 -11.99
CA ASN A 134 -4.96 22.99 -13.05
C ASN A 134 -4.82 21.61 -13.72
N SER A 135 -3.58 21.19 -13.98
CA SER A 135 -3.27 19.87 -14.55
C SER A 135 -3.65 18.74 -13.60
N PHE A 136 -3.32 18.88 -12.31
CA PHE A 136 -3.69 17.96 -11.24
C PHE A 136 -5.21 17.83 -11.15
N SER A 137 -5.93 18.94 -11.03
CA SER A 137 -7.39 18.97 -10.88
C SER A 137 -8.08 18.28 -12.05
N ARG A 138 -7.65 18.55 -13.28
CA ARG A 138 -8.18 17.89 -14.48
C ARG A 138 -7.97 16.38 -14.45
N ARG A 139 -6.76 15.93 -14.10
CA ARG A 139 -6.42 14.50 -14.03
C ARG A 139 -7.18 13.80 -12.91
N PHE A 140 -7.32 14.45 -11.76
CA PHE A 140 -8.03 13.93 -10.60
C PHE A 140 -9.53 13.77 -10.85
N GLN A 141 -10.17 14.75 -11.49
CA GLN A 141 -11.58 14.66 -11.89
C GLN A 141 -11.82 13.53 -12.90
N ALA A 142 -10.89 13.32 -13.85
CA ALA A 142 -11.01 12.26 -14.83
C ALA A 142 -10.76 10.86 -14.22
N ASN A 143 -9.77 10.73 -13.34
CA ASN A 143 -9.42 9.48 -12.67
C ASN A 143 -8.80 9.75 -11.30
N PRO A 144 -9.50 9.46 -10.18
CA PRO A 144 -8.96 9.63 -8.83
C PRO A 144 -7.69 8.82 -8.53
N TYR A 145 -7.41 7.77 -9.30
CA TYR A 145 -6.25 6.87 -9.14
C TYR A 145 -5.11 7.15 -10.12
N PHE A 146 -5.14 8.26 -10.87
CA PHE A 146 -4.11 8.58 -11.86
C PHE A 146 -2.68 8.58 -11.28
N TRP A 147 -2.54 8.94 -10.00
CA TRP A 147 -1.28 9.04 -9.29
C TRP A 147 -0.52 7.71 -9.19
N ARG A 148 -1.23 6.57 -9.29
CA ARG A 148 -0.59 5.25 -9.29
C ARG A 148 0.32 5.03 -10.51
N ALA A 149 0.00 5.68 -11.63
CA ALA A 149 0.75 5.61 -12.88
C ALA A 149 1.86 6.67 -12.98
N LEU A 150 2.09 7.47 -11.94
CA LEU A 150 3.23 8.39 -11.89
C LEU A 150 4.49 7.55 -11.64
N ASN A 151 5.39 7.52 -12.62
CA ASN A 151 6.70 6.90 -12.46
C ASN A 151 7.56 7.74 -11.50
N ASN A 152 8.36 7.04 -10.68
CA ASN A 152 9.35 7.64 -9.78
C ASN A 152 10.47 8.32 -10.56
#